data_AF-A0A2R5LBI5-F1
#
_entry.id   AF-A0A2R5LBI5-F1
#
_cell.length_a   1.000
_cell.length_b   1.000
_cell.length_c   1.000
_cell.angle_alpha   90.00
_cell.angle_beta   90.00
_cell.angle_gamma   90.00
#
_symmetry.space_group_name_H-M   'P 1'
#
loop_
_entity.id
_entity.type
_entity.pdbx_description
1 polymer ?
#
loop_
_entity_poly.entity_id
_entity_poly.type
_entity_poly.pdbx_seq_one_letter_code
_entity_poly.pdbx_strand_id
1 'polypeptide(L)'
;MRFSGQHDIQLLREVVNLNPFKDTPPTTTWASISKNLEHMFMISSRRCRERTILMLDQYIKGDYPSLQRFCTKEEFQVKEHLLQDVLRQYEEGAGGYSSRIGGGIVSATVAAAEDDNEPDDEDFDLDKIRPRVILHEESTPEHYGSRQGGSEHDQNGNPCKRPRLADEDCLLEDIMAAATHDGRPADFPTQVISFLLTRQAKEMKVREKELKLRREELDLEKAKLKLQEDRLALERARFEIERQERELRLRSEKQERAVFMEVIKKVISIGQES
;
A
#
# COMPACT_ATOMS: atom_id res chain seq x y z
N MET A 1 -21.17 -3.82 16.40
CA MET A 1 -21.73 -3.73 15.04
C MET A 1 -20.69 -4.19 14.02
N ARG A 2 -21.10 -4.91 12.96
CA ARG A 2 -20.25 -5.34 11.86
C ARG A 2 -20.58 -4.50 10.62
N PHE A 3 -19.56 -3.98 9.93
CA PHE A 3 -19.75 -3.24 8.69
C PHE A 3 -20.09 -4.20 7.53
N SER A 4 -21.00 -3.76 6.67
CA SER A 4 -21.28 -4.36 5.36
C SER A 4 -20.75 -3.43 4.29
N GLY A 5 -20.69 -3.89 3.04
CA GLY A 5 -20.30 -3.04 1.91
C GLY A 5 -21.16 -1.78 1.79
N GLN A 6 -22.46 -1.91 1.96
CA GLN A 6 -23.38 -0.77 1.91
C GLN A 6 -23.12 0.24 3.05
N HIS A 7 -22.78 -0.21 4.27
CA HIS A 7 -22.41 0.69 5.36
C HIS A 7 -21.12 1.46 5.03
N ASP A 8 -20.13 0.79 4.44
CA ASP A 8 -18.87 1.43 4.03
C ASP A 8 -19.12 2.50 2.95
N ILE A 9 -19.97 2.23 1.97
CA ILE A 9 -20.33 3.18 0.91
C ILE A 9 -21.01 4.41 1.51
N GLN A 10 -21.99 4.23 2.40
CA GLN A 10 -22.69 5.36 3.02
C GLN A 10 -21.75 6.20 3.89
N LEU A 11 -20.87 5.54 4.67
CA LEU A 11 -19.84 6.23 5.43
C LEU A 11 -18.93 7.05 4.53
N LEU A 12 -18.42 6.46 3.44
CA LEU A 12 -17.50 7.14 2.52
C LEU A 12 -18.18 8.30 1.78
N ARG A 13 -19.45 8.18 1.41
CA ARG A 13 -20.24 9.29 0.83
C ARG A 13 -20.29 10.49 1.77
N GLU A 14 -20.61 10.26 3.05
CA GLU A 14 -20.64 11.33 4.05
C GLU A 14 -19.25 11.94 4.27
N VAL A 15 -18.20 11.12 4.29
CA VAL A 15 -16.81 11.59 4.39
C VAL A 15 -16.44 12.48 3.21
N VAL A 16 -16.75 12.07 1.97
CA VAL A 16 -16.47 12.88 0.77
C VAL A 16 -17.26 14.18 0.81
N ASN A 17 -18.54 14.14 1.22
CA ASN A 17 -19.40 15.31 1.23
C ASN A 17 -18.95 16.38 2.25
N LEU A 18 -18.67 15.96 3.49
CA LEU A 18 -18.32 16.88 4.57
C LEU A 18 -16.81 17.18 4.65
N ASN A 19 -15.98 16.32 4.04
CA ASN A 19 -14.52 16.38 4.04
C ASN A 19 -13.93 16.71 5.42
N PRO A 20 -13.78 15.70 6.30
CA PRO A 20 -13.25 15.89 7.65
C PRO A 20 -11.74 16.21 7.70
N PHE A 21 -11.06 16.31 6.55
CA PHE A 21 -9.62 16.58 6.46
C PHE A 21 -9.28 18.04 6.19
N LYS A 22 -10.29 18.88 5.90
CA LYS A 22 -10.13 20.34 5.70
C LYS A 22 -9.83 21.10 6.99
N ASP A 23 -10.43 20.69 8.10
CA ASP A 23 -10.37 21.44 9.36
C ASP A 23 -9.38 20.83 10.35
N THR A 24 -8.53 21.67 10.94
CA THR A 24 -7.65 21.32 12.07
C THR A 24 -8.09 22.05 13.34
N PRO A 25 -8.42 21.35 14.45
CA PRO A 25 -8.46 19.89 14.60
C PRO A 25 -9.75 19.27 14.01
N PRO A 26 -9.67 18.06 13.42
CA PRO A 26 -10.75 17.46 12.63
C PRO A 26 -11.93 16.91 13.47
N THR A 27 -12.09 17.30 14.73
CA THR A 27 -12.99 16.61 15.67
C THR A 27 -14.48 16.90 15.45
N THR A 28 -14.83 18.10 15.01
CA THR A 28 -16.23 18.52 14.82
C THR A 28 -16.88 17.83 13.62
N THR A 29 -16.18 17.72 12.50
CA THR A 29 -16.73 17.14 11.25
C THR A 29 -17.03 15.66 11.39
N TRP A 30 -16.18 14.89 12.10
CA TRP A 30 -16.47 13.48 12.40
C TRP A 30 -17.71 13.30 13.29
N ALA A 31 -18.01 14.26 14.17
CA ALA A 31 -19.24 14.24 14.97
C ALA A 31 -20.48 14.46 14.09
N SER A 32 -20.40 15.40 13.14
CA SER A 32 -21.45 15.64 12.15
C SER A 32 -21.70 14.41 11.25
N ILE A 33 -20.64 13.77 10.75
CA ILE A 33 -20.74 12.52 9.97
C ILE A 33 -21.45 11.43 10.76
N SER A 34 -21.06 11.23 12.02
CA SER A 34 -21.69 10.25 12.92
C SER A 34 -23.17 10.51 13.12
N LYS A 35 -23.55 11.77 13.35
CA LYS A 35 -24.96 12.18 13.50
C LYS A 35 -25.76 11.98 12.22
N ASN A 36 -25.19 12.27 11.06
CA ASN A 36 -25.83 12.01 9.77
C ASN A 36 -26.06 10.52 9.54
N LEU A 37 -25.14 9.64 9.97
CA LEU A 37 -25.28 8.21 9.77
C LEU A 37 -26.20 7.53 10.80
N GLU A 38 -26.50 8.18 11.92
CA GLU A 38 -27.22 7.60 13.07
C GLU A 38 -28.58 6.99 12.69
N HIS A 39 -29.28 7.59 11.71
CA HIS A 39 -30.57 7.09 11.21
C HIS A 39 -30.44 5.86 10.30
N MET A 40 -29.30 5.65 9.66
CA MET A 40 -29.02 4.46 8.85
C MET A 40 -28.43 3.34 9.70
N PHE A 41 -27.45 3.67 10.53
CA PHE A 41 -26.83 2.75 11.47
C PHE A 41 -26.14 3.49 12.62
N MET A 42 -26.30 2.97 13.84
CA MET A 42 -25.69 3.57 15.03
C MET A 42 -24.16 3.38 15.02
N ILE A 43 -23.45 4.48 14.76
CA ILE A 43 -21.99 4.53 14.73
C ILE A 43 -21.49 5.80 15.41
N SER A 44 -20.44 5.68 16.24
CA SER A 44 -19.80 6.83 16.88
C SER A 44 -18.80 7.52 15.94
N SER A 45 -18.58 8.82 16.15
CA SER A 45 -17.59 9.63 15.40
C SER A 45 -16.21 9.00 15.35
N ARG A 46 -15.75 8.44 16.48
CA ARG A 46 -14.50 7.69 16.57
C ARG A 46 -14.49 6.47 15.64
N ARG A 47 -15.57 5.68 15.62
CA ARG A 47 -15.69 4.50 14.76
C ARG A 47 -15.76 4.87 13.28
N CYS A 48 -16.41 5.97 12.91
CA CYS A 48 -16.41 6.50 11.54
C CYS A 48 -14.98 6.76 11.06
N ARG A 49 -14.19 7.46 11.88
CA ARG A 49 -12.80 7.76 11.58
C ARG A 49 -11.93 6.51 11.46
N GLU A 50 -11.96 5.63 12.47
CA GLU A 50 -11.19 4.39 12.49
C GLU A 50 -11.51 3.51 11.26
N ARG A 51 -12.79 3.37 10.91
CA ARG A 51 -13.22 2.57 9.75
C ARG A 51 -12.72 3.19 8.44
N THR A 52 -12.83 4.50 8.28
CA THR A 52 -12.37 5.21 7.08
C THR A 52 -10.85 5.07 6.90
N ILE A 53 -10.08 5.27 7.97
CA ILE A 53 -8.61 5.14 7.93
C ILE A 53 -8.19 3.71 7.59
N LEU A 54 -8.88 2.70 8.15
CA LEU A 54 -8.60 1.29 7.83
C LEU A 54 -8.86 0.98 6.34
N MET A 55 -9.93 1.51 5.75
CA MET A 55 -10.20 1.29 4.32
C MET A 55 -9.19 2.03 3.43
N LEU A 56 -8.76 3.24 3.81
CA LEU A 56 -7.69 3.96 3.12
C LEU A 56 -6.37 3.18 3.18
N ASP A 57 -5.98 2.65 4.34
CA ASP A 57 -4.77 1.85 4.51
C ASP A 57 -4.78 0.59 3.62
N GLN A 58 -5.91 -0.11 3.57
CA GLN A 58 -6.10 -1.27 2.69
C GLN A 58 -6.01 -0.87 1.20
N TYR A 59 -6.58 0.29 0.84
CA TYR A 59 -6.57 0.78 -0.54
C TYR A 59 -5.16 1.17 -0.99
N ILE A 60 -4.42 1.92 -0.17
CA ILE A 60 -3.03 2.33 -0.42
C ILE A 60 -2.11 1.11 -0.55
N LYS A 61 -2.32 0.09 0.30
CA LYS A 61 -1.54 -1.17 0.25
C LYS A 61 -1.94 -2.10 -0.88
N GLY A 62 -3.02 -1.81 -1.62
CA GLY A 62 -3.55 -2.68 -2.67
C GLY A 62 -4.20 -3.97 -2.14
N ASP A 63 -4.65 -4.01 -0.89
CA ASP A 63 -5.38 -5.14 -0.30
C ASP A 63 -6.87 -5.13 -0.71
N TYR A 64 -7.11 -5.29 -2.01
CA TYR A 64 -8.44 -5.38 -2.60
C TYR A 64 -9.27 -6.57 -2.09
N PRO A 65 -8.70 -7.76 -1.80
CA PRO A 65 -9.49 -8.87 -1.22
C PRO A 65 -10.15 -8.51 0.11
N SER A 66 -9.44 -7.79 1.00
CA SER A 66 -10.02 -7.31 2.25
C SER A 66 -11.10 -6.24 2.03
N LEU A 67 -10.90 -5.34 1.06
CA LEU A 67 -11.89 -4.32 0.73
C LEU A 67 -13.13 -4.91 0.05
N GLN A 68 -13.00 -5.91 -0.80
CA GLN A 68 -14.14 -6.54 -1.49
C GLN A 68 -14.97 -7.43 -0.56
N ARG A 69 -14.43 -7.78 0.61
CA ARG A 69 -15.12 -8.63 1.59
C ARG A 69 -16.43 -7.97 2.03
N PHE A 70 -17.54 -8.69 1.88
CA PHE A 70 -18.91 -8.22 2.19
C PHE A 70 -19.48 -7.14 1.26
N CYS A 71 -18.96 -7.04 0.03
CA CYS A 71 -19.50 -6.19 -1.04
C CYS A 71 -19.76 -7.02 -2.30
N THR A 72 -20.75 -6.62 -3.10
CA THR A 72 -20.89 -7.04 -4.50
C THR A 72 -19.87 -6.32 -5.38
N LYS A 73 -19.70 -6.77 -6.64
CA LYS A 73 -18.78 -6.15 -7.59
C LYS A 73 -19.15 -4.70 -7.89
N GLU A 74 -20.43 -4.41 -8.02
CA GLU A 74 -20.97 -3.07 -8.30
C GLU A 74 -20.78 -2.13 -7.11
N GLU A 75 -21.09 -2.61 -5.91
CA GLU A 75 -20.83 -1.88 -4.66
C GLU A 75 -19.34 -1.57 -4.49
N PHE A 76 -18.47 -2.53 -4.83
CA PHE A 76 -17.02 -2.33 -4.74
C PHE A 76 -16.53 -1.24 -5.71
N GLN A 77 -17.04 -1.16 -6.93
CA GLN A 77 -16.68 -0.08 -7.87
C GLN A 77 -17.04 1.30 -7.32
N VAL A 78 -18.25 1.44 -6.74
CA VAL A 78 -18.67 2.69 -6.09
C VAL A 78 -17.77 2.99 -4.90
N LYS A 79 -17.44 1.98 -4.09
CA LYS A 79 -16.57 2.13 -2.94
C LYS A 79 -15.15 2.54 -3.33
N GLU A 80 -14.59 1.95 -4.38
CA GLU A 80 -13.27 2.26 -4.92
C GLU A 80 -13.18 3.70 -5.40
N HIS A 81 -14.18 4.16 -6.15
CA HIS A 81 -14.26 5.55 -6.59
C HIS A 81 -14.31 6.52 -5.40
N LEU A 82 -15.14 6.23 -4.40
CA LEU A 82 -15.21 7.05 -3.18
C LEU A 82 -13.88 7.03 -2.40
N LEU A 83 -13.19 5.89 -2.31
CA LEU A 83 -11.89 5.81 -1.65
C LEU A 83 -10.83 6.64 -2.35
N GLN A 84 -10.86 6.72 -3.68
CA GLN A 84 -9.99 7.59 -4.46
C GLN A 84 -10.25 9.07 -4.14
N ASP A 85 -11.51 9.47 -4.03
CA ASP A 85 -11.88 10.85 -3.65
C ASP A 85 -11.50 11.17 -2.21
N VAL A 86 -11.75 10.25 -1.26
CA VAL A 86 -11.33 10.40 0.14
C VAL A 86 -9.81 10.49 0.24
N LEU A 87 -9.06 9.69 -0.53
CA LEU A 87 -7.60 9.75 -0.57
C LEU A 87 -7.12 11.13 -1.04
N ARG A 88 -7.72 11.67 -2.10
CA ARG A 88 -7.41 13.03 -2.58
C ARG A 88 -7.67 14.09 -1.50
N GLN A 89 -8.83 14.03 -0.86
CA GLN A 89 -9.17 14.92 0.25
C GLN A 89 -8.21 14.79 1.43
N TYR A 90 -7.73 13.58 1.67
CA TYR A 90 -6.76 13.28 2.72
C TYR A 90 -5.37 13.85 2.39
N GLU A 91 -4.94 13.77 1.13
CA GLU A 91 -3.66 14.32 0.64
C GLU A 91 -3.66 15.86 0.59
N GLU A 92 -4.77 16.47 0.20
CA GLU A 92 -4.96 17.93 0.15
C GLU A 92 -5.15 18.56 1.53
N GLY A 93 -5.57 17.78 2.53
CA GLY A 93 -5.85 18.24 3.88
C GLY A 93 -4.59 18.49 4.73
N ALA A 94 -4.80 18.99 5.96
CA ALA A 94 -3.73 19.36 6.90
C ALA A 94 -2.90 18.19 7.48
N GLY A 95 -3.09 16.97 6.95
CA GLY A 95 -2.52 15.74 7.48
C GLY A 95 -2.02 14.81 6.37
N GLY A 96 -1.13 15.32 5.53
CA GLY A 96 -0.41 14.51 4.55
C GLY A 96 0.11 13.22 5.16
N TYR A 97 -0.13 12.10 4.49
CA TYR A 97 0.24 10.73 4.90
C TYR A 97 1.78 10.52 4.99
N SER A 98 2.59 11.56 4.76
CA SER A 98 4.04 11.46 4.63
C SER A 98 4.79 11.13 5.93
N SER A 99 4.16 11.21 7.10
CA SER A 99 4.90 11.02 8.38
C SER A 99 4.61 9.74 9.15
N ARG A 100 3.64 8.88 8.74
CA ARG A 100 3.29 7.69 9.55
C ARG A 100 3.52 6.33 8.90
N ILE A 101 3.63 6.24 7.57
CA ILE A 101 3.95 4.99 6.87
C ILE A 101 5.07 5.23 5.84
N GLY A 102 6.25 5.61 6.33
CA GLY A 102 7.38 5.94 5.47
C GLY A 102 8.68 6.10 6.26
N GLY A 103 9.07 5.07 7.00
CA GLY A 103 10.46 4.96 7.44
C GLY A 103 11.33 4.72 6.21
N GLY A 104 11.91 5.79 5.66
CA GLY A 104 12.93 5.69 4.61
C GLY A 104 12.87 6.79 3.54
N ILE A 105 13.74 7.79 3.71
CA ILE A 105 14.47 8.53 2.66
C ILE A 105 13.67 9.55 1.82
N VAL A 106 14.17 10.79 1.92
CA VAL A 106 14.02 12.03 1.10
C VAL A 106 12.65 12.73 1.03
N SER A 107 12.57 13.91 1.64
CA SER A 107 12.70 15.20 0.94
C SER A 107 12.07 16.30 1.79
N ALA A 108 12.87 16.93 2.64
CA ALA A 108 12.51 18.16 3.32
C ALA A 108 13.25 19.33 2.62
N THR A 109 12.61 19.87 1.60
CA THR A 109 12.79 21.21 1.05
C THR A 109 11.37 21.62 0.65
N VAL A 110 10.74 22.72 1.07
CA VAL A 110 11.16 24.04 1.49
C VAL A 110 10.00 24.61 2.34
N ALA A 111 10.29 25.28 3.46
CA ALA A 111 9.43 26.35 3.96
C ALA A 111 10.28 27.35 4.74
N ALA A 112 10.19 28.60 4.30
CA ALA A 112 10.95 29.76 4.73
C ALA A 112 10.78 30.11 6.23
N ALA A 113 11.87 30.59 6.82
CA ALA A 113 11.84 31.67 7.80
C ALA A 113 13.17 32.44 7.71
N GLU A 114 13.05 33.70 7.32
CA GLU A 114 14.06 34.74 7.52
C GLU A 114 14.18 35.00 9.04
N ASP A 115 15.39 35.05 9.59
CA ASP A 115 15.71 35.94 10.72
C ASP A 115 17.22 36.16 10.82
N ASP A 116 17.60 37.43 10.95
CA ASP A 116 18.95 37.96 11.09
C ASP A 116 19.53 37.66 12.48
N ASN A 117 20.67 36.98 12.56
CA ASN A 117 21.77 37.32 13.46
C ASN A 117 23.03 36.47 13.20
N GLU A 118 24.15 37.16 13.04
CA GLU A 118 25.51 36.64 12.98
C GLU A 118 26.14 36.61 14.40
N PRO A 119 27.38 36.13 14.59
CA PRO A 119 27.75 34.78 15.00
C PRO A 119 28.25 34.71 16.46
N ASP A 120 28.17 33.54 17.10
CA ASP A 120 28.98 33.26 18.30
C ASP A 120 29.58 31.84 18.22
N ASP A 121 30.90 31.83 18.34
CA ASP A 121 31.77 30.67 18.41
C ASP A 121 31.54 29.87 19.70
N GLU A 122 30.97 28.67 19.60
CA GLU A 122 31.04 27.66 20.67
C GLU A 122 31.38 26.30 20.07
N ASP A 123 32.57 25.82 20.43
CA ASP A 123 33.14 24.49 20.22
C ASP A 123 32.10 23.36 20.44
N PHE A 124 31.63 22.72 19.37
CA PHE A 124 30.76 21.55 19.48
C PHE A 124 31.59 20.25 19.41
N ASP A 125 31.94 19.79 20.61
CA ASP A 125 32.77 18.64 20.94
C ASP A 125 32.28 17.33 20.26
N LEU A 126 33.08 16.81 19.31
CA LEU A 126 32.75 15.70 18.40
C LEU A 126 32.91 14.29 19.02
N ASP A 127 33.01 14.18 20.34
CA ASP A 127 33.34 12.92 21.05
C ASP A 127 32.15 12.27 21.82
N LYS A 128 30.92 12.77 21.66
CA LYS A 128 29.73 12.20 22.34
C LYS A 128 28.85 11.26 21.52
N ILE A 129 29.26 10.87 20.31
CA ILE A 129 28.56 9.82 19.54
C ILE A 129 29.19 8.46 19.85
N ARG A 130 28.80 7.85 20.99
CA ARG A 130 29.04 6.42 21.24
C ARG A 130 28.07 5.58 20.40
N PRO A 131 28.54 4.64 19.55
CA PRO A 131 27.68 3.68 18.89
C PRO A 131 27.17 2.66 19.92
N ARG A 132 25.86 2.52 20.04
CA ARG A 132 25.23 1.47 20.86
C ARG A 132 25.27 0.16 20.07
N VAL A 133 26.32 -0.63 20.34
CA VAL A 133 26.42 -2.04 19.93
C VAL A 133 25.34 -2.84 20.67
N ILE A 134 24.42 -3.47 19.94
CA ILE A 134 23.56 -4.52 20.50
C ILE A 134 24.24 -5.84 20.18
N LEU A 135 24.87 -6.43 21.20
CA LEU A 135 25.41 -7.77 21.19
C LEU A 135 24.27 -8.80 21.20
N HIS A 136 24.41 -9.82 20.37
CA HIS A 136 23.79 -11.13 20.55
C HIS A 136 24.43 -11.80 21.77
N GLU A 137 23.64 -12.27 22.74
CA GLU A 137 24.06 -13.29 23.70
C GLU A 137 22.96 -14.34 23.89
N GLU A 138 23.38 -15.60 23.78
CA GLU A 138 22.63 -16.82 24.01
C GLU A 138 22.50 -17.17 25.51
N SER A 139 21.57 -18.12 25.76
CA SER A 139 21.60 -19.15 26.82
C SER A 139 20.99 -18.86 28.21
N THR A 140 19.78 -19.43 28.38
CA THR A 140 19.24 -20.28 29.49
C THR A 140 19.40 -19.84 30.96
N PRO A 141 18.37 -20.10 31.80
CA PRO A 141 18.44 -21.32 32.60
C PRO A 141 17.12 -22.07 32.81
N GLU A 142 17.25 -23.38 32.94
CA GLU A 142 16.19 -24.32 33.32
C GLU A 142 15.76 -24.16 34.79
N HIS A 143 14.45 -24.36 35.04
CA HIS A 143 13.98 -24.77 36.35
C HIS A 143 12.94 -25.89 36.24
N TYR A 144 13.38 -27.06 36.72
CA TYR A 144 12.60 -28.28 36.92
C TYR A 144 11.65 -28.14 38.11
N GLY A 145 10.39 -28.51 37.93
CA GLY A 145 9.37 -28.59 38.98
C GLY A 145 8.30 -29.65 38.64
N SER A 146 8.38 -30.78 39.32
CA SER A 146 7.64 -32.03 39.15
C SER A 146 6.10 -31.99 39.21
N ARG A 147 5.51 -32.92 38.43
CA ARG A 147 4.36 -33.83 38.70
C ARG A 147 2.99 -33.25 39.11
N GLN A 148 1.95 -33.62 38.34
CA GLN A 148 1.00 -34.70 38.70
C GLN A 148 0.02 -34.97 37.54
N GLY A 149 -0.27 -36.25 37.32
CA GLY A 149 -1.22 -36.73 36.32
C GLY A 149 -2.67 -36.54 36.72
N GLY A 150 -3.56 -36.58 35.73
CA GLY A 150 -5.01 -36.63 35.88
C GLY A 150 -5.64 -37.18 34.60
N SER A 151 -6.43 -38.23 34.78
CA SER A 151 -7.07 -39.08 33.78
C SER A 151 -8.29 -38.43 33.10
N GLU A 152 -8.50 -38.84 31.84
CA GLU A 152 -9.76 -39.21 31.17
C GLU A 152 -11.05 -38.35 31.14
N HIS A 153 -11.65 -38.44 29.95
CA HIS A 153 -13.09 -38.48 29.59
C HIS A 153 -13.83 -37.22 29.07
N ASP A 154 -14.28 -37.42 27.82
CA ASP A 154 -15.59 -37.16 27.22
C ASP A 154 -15.99 -35.79 26.61
N GLN A 155 -16.11 -35.85 25.27
CA GLN A 155 -17.29 -35.57 24.42
C GLN A 155 -17.99 -34.20 24.39
N ASN A 156 -18.28 -33.81 23.13
CA ASN A 156 -19.27 -32.83 22.62
C ASN A 156 -18.90 -31.33 22.66
N GLY A 157 -18.98 -30.56 21.57
CA GLY A 157 -19.52 -30.85 20.24
C GLY A 157 -19.36 -29.71 19.21
N ASN A 158 -19.82 -30.02 18.01
CA ASN A 158 -20.02 -29.19 16.79
C ASN A 158 -18.80 -28.78 15.93
N PRO A 159 -18.55 -29.49 14.81
CA PRO A 159 -17.80 -28.97 13.69
C PRO A 159 -18.68 -28.10 12.79
N CYS A 160 -18.15 -26.92 12.50
CA CYS A 160 -18.62 -25.95 11.53
C CYS A 160 -18.78 -26.62 10.14
N LYS A 161 -20.01 -26.64 9.61
CA LYS A 161 -20.32 -27.13 8.26
C LYS A 161 -19.67 -26.22 7.21
N ARG A 162 -18.63 -26.71 6.52
CA ARG A 162 -18.20 -26.17 5.22
C ARG A 162 -19.17 -26.67 4.13
N PRO A 163 -19.51 -25.86 3.11
CA PRO A 163 -20.24 -26.36 1.95
C PRO A 163 -19.28 -27.19 1.10
N ARG A 164 -19.41 -28.52 1.16
CA ARG A 164 -18.58 -29.50 0.44
C ARG A 164 -19.38 -30.28 -0.62
N LEU A 165 -20.57 -29.81 -0.97
CA LEU A 165 -21.53 -30.58 -1.77
C LEU A 165 -21.36 -30.42 -3.28
N ALA A 166 -20.64 -29.40 -3.77
CA ALA A 166 -20.50 -29.19 -5.22
C ALA A 166 -19.42 -30.08 -5.88
N ASP A 167 -18.40 -30.50 -5.11
CA ASP A 167 -17.27 -31.26 -5.67
C ASP A 167 -17.54 -32.78 -5.71
N GLU A 168 -18.41 -33.29 -4.82
CA GLU A 168 -18.77 -34.71 -4.74
C GLU A 168 -19.76 -35.11 -5.86
N ASP A 169 -20.66 -34.21 -6.24
CA ASP A 169 -21.66 -34.46 -7.30
C ASP A 169 -21.02 -34.56 -8.69
N CYS A 170 -20.00 -33.74 -8.99
CA CYS A 170 -19.22 -33.85 -10.23
C CYS A 170 -18.37 -35.12 -10.28
N LEU A 171 -17.89 -35.59 -9.12
CA LEU A 171 -17.08 -36.81 -9.01
C LEU A 171 -17.93 -38.05 -9.30
N LEU A 172 -19.18 -38.04 -8.86
CA LEU A 172 -20.16 -39.11 -9.13
C LEU A 172 -20.57 -39.13 -10.60
N GLU A 173 -20.76 -37.96 -11.23
CA GLU A 173 -21.04 -37.84 -12.67
C GLU A 173 -19.89 -38.34 -13.54
N ASP A 174 -18.63 -37.99 -13.22
CA ASP A 174 -17.44 -38.45 -13.95
C ASP A 174 -17.27 -39.99 -13.85
N ILE A 175 -17.59 -40.58 -12.68
CA ILE A 175 -17.54 -42.04 -12.47
C ILE A 175 -18.65 -42.76 -13.25
N MET A 176 -19.87 -42.20 -13.27
CA MET A 176 -21.00 -42.79 -14.03
C MET A 176 -20.81 -42.67 -15.55
N ALA A 177 -20.22 -41.57 -16.03
CA ALA A 177 -19.88 -41.39 -17.43
C ALA A 177 -18.80 -42.37 -17.90
N ALA A 178 -17.79 -42.66 -17.05
CA ALA A 178 -16.76 -43.65 -17.34
C ALA A 178 -17.27 -45.11 -17.34
N ALA A 179 -18.40 -45.39 -16.70
CA ALA A 179 -19.01 -46.71 -16.63
C ALA A 179 -19.82 -47.10 -17.88
N THR A 180 -20.04 -46.17 -18.82
CA THR A 180 -20.93 -46.34 -19.98
C THR A 180 -20.22 -46.07 -21.31
N HIS A 181 -19.14 -46.81 -21.60
CA HIS A 181 -18.66 -46.94 -22.97
C HIS A 181 -19.23 -48.25 -23.56
N ASP A 182 -20.11 -48.14 -24.56
CA ASP A 182 -20.60 -49.23 -25.42
C ASP A 182 -21.51 -50.32 -24.81
N GLY A 183 -22.23 -50.04 -23.73
CA GLY A 183 -23.28 -50.94 -23.23
C GLY A 183 -22.75 -52.28 -22.66
N ARG A 184 -21.44 -52.38 -22.44
CA ARG A 184 -20.79 -53.48 -21.73
C ARG A 184 -20.08 -52.90 -20.51
N PRO A 185 -20.32 -53.40 -19.29
CA PRO A 185 -19.68 -52.86 -18.09
C PRO A 185 -18.17 -53.05 -18.24
N ALA A 186 -17.42 -51.95 -18.36
CA ALA A 186 -15.97 -52.00 -18.37
C ALA A 186 -15.50 -52.70 -17.09
N ASP A 187 -14.59 -53.68 -17.20
CA ASP A 187 -14.07 -54.39 -16.03
C ASP A 187 -13.54 -53.39 -15.00
N PHE A 188 -13.84 -53.62 -13.72
CA PHE A 188 -13.48 -52.74 -12.59
C PHE A 188 -12.02 -52.22 -12.62
N PRO A 189 -11.00 -53.02 -13.00
CA PRO A 189 -9.63 -52.53 -13.17
C PRO A 189 -9.48 -51.41 -14.19
N THR A 190 -10.21 -51.44 -15.31
CA THR A 190 -10.15 -50.42 -16.36
C THR A 190 -10.77 -49.10 -15.92
N GLN A 191 -11.83 -49.14 -15.12
CA GLN A 191 -12.46 -47.94 -14.54
C GLN A 191 -11.52 -47.24 -13.55
N VAL A 192 -10.87 -48.02 -12.67
CA VAL A 192 -9.89 -47.49 -11.72
C VAL A 192 -8.70 -46.85 -12.44
N ILE A 193 -8.18 -47.49 -13.49
CA ILE A 193 -7.07 -46.94 -14.28
C ILE A 193 -7.48 -45.63 -14.97
N SER A 194 -8.67 -45.57 -15.58
CA SER A 194 -9.19 -44.36 -16.22
C SER A 194 -9.34 -43.20 -15.23
N PHE A 195 -9.87 -43.48 -14.03
CA PHE A 195 -9.98 -42.50 -12.96
C PHE A 195 -8.61 -41.97 -12.51
N LEU A 196 -7.62 -42.85 -12.31
CA LEU A 196 -6.27 -42.46 -11.92
C LEU A 196 -5.58 -41.60 -12.99
N LEU A 197 -5.72 -41.94 -14.28
CA LEU A 197 -5.20 -41.14 -15.38
C LEU A 197 -5.88 -39.77 -15.47
N THR A 198 -7.20 -39.72 -15.31
CA THR A 198 -7.98 -38.48 -15.31
C THR A 198 -7.59 -37.59 -14.14
N ARG A 199 -7.44 -38.17 -12.94
CA ARG A 199 -6.96 -37.47 -11.74
C ARG A 199 -5.55 -36.92 -11.95
N GLN A 200 -4.64 -37.73 -12.49
CA GLN A 200 -3.27 -37.31 -12.78
C GLN A 200 -3.23 -36.17 -13.82
N ALA A 201 -4.07 -36.24 -14.86
CA ALA A 201 -4.19 -35.20 -15.86
C ALA A 201 -4.73 -33.88 -15.27
N LYS A 202 -5.75 -33.96 -14.40
CA LYS A 202 -6.27 -32.80 -13.66
C LYS A 202 -5.19 -32.19 -12.77
N GLU A 203 -4.42 -33.01 -12.04
CA GLU A 203 -3.33 -32.55 -11.19
C GLU A 203 -2.21 -31.87 -12.01
N MET A 204 -1.80 -32.46 -13.13
CA MET A 204 -0.81 -31.87 -14.03
C MET A 204 -1.28 -30.53 -14.60
N LYS A 205 -2.56 -30.43 -14.96
CA LYS A 205 -3.17 -29.19 -15.47
C LYS A 205 -3.22 -28.09 -14.42
N VAL A 206 -3.47 -28.43 -13.16
CA VAL A 206 -3.38 -27.48 -12.04
C VAL A 206 -1.94 -27.01 -11.88
N ARG A 207 -0.98 -27.94 -11.83
CA ARG A 207 0.45 -27.62 -11.72
C ARG A 207 0.96 -26.75 -12.87
N GLU A 208 0.50 -27.00 -14.09
CA GLU A 208 0.83 -26.17 -15.26
C GLU A 208 0.30 -24.74 -15.12
N LYS A 209 -0.96 -24.58 -14.69
CA LYS A 209 -1.55 -23.27 -14.42
C LYS A 209 -0.81 -22.51 -13.33
N GLU A 210 -0.43 -23.19 -12.25
CA GLU A 210 0.37 -22.59 -11.16
C GLU A 210 1.72 -22.11 -11.66
N LEU A 211 2.42 -22.91 -12.48
CA LEU A 211 3.68 -22.51 -13.09
C LEU A 211 3.52 -21.33 -14.05
N LYS A 212 2.42 -21.29 -14.81
CA LYS A 212 2.11 -20.17 -15.70
C LYS A 212 1.86 -18.88 -14.91
N LEU A 213 1.06 -18.96 -13.85
CA LEU A 213 0.76 -17.83 -12.97
C LEU A 213 2.05 -17.27 -12.35
N ARG A 214 2.94 -18.14 -11.85
CA ARG A 214 4.25 -17.72 -11.30
C ARG A 214 5.14 -17.03 -12.32
N ARG A 215 5.11 -17.45 -13.59
CA ARG A 215 5.87 -16.78 -14.66
C ARG A 215 5.32 -15.37 -14.92
N GLU A 216 3.99 -15.24 -15.01
CA GLU A 216 3.33 -13.95 -15.19
C GLU A 216 3.59 -13.01 -14.01
N GLU A 217 3.56 -13.51 -12.77
CA GLU A 217 3.95 -12.75 -11.57
C GLU A 217 5.38 -12.24 -11.63
N LEU A 218 6.34 -13.09 -12.01
CA LEU A 218 7.74 -12.69 -12.19
C LEU A 218 7.93 -11.64 -13.29
N ASP A 219 7.17 -11.74 -14.39
CA ASP A 219 7.25 -10.77 -15.48
C ASP A 219 6.64 -9.42 -15.07
N LEU A 220 5.56 -9.42 -14.29
CA LEU A 220 5.01 -8.20 -13.69
C LEU A 220 6.00 -7.53 -12.72
N GLU A 221 6.67 -8.32 -11.89
CA GLU A 221 7.68 -7.81 -10.96
C GLU A 221 8.86 -7.16 -11.70
N LYS A 222 9.37 -7.81 -12.75
CA LYS A 222 10.41 -7.24 -13.63
C LYS A 222 9.96 -5.95 -14.30
N ALA A 223 8.71 -5.90 -14.80
CA ALA A 223 8.17 -4.70 -15.42
C ALA A 223 8.05 -3.54 -14.42
N LYS A 224 7.64 -3.83 -13.18
CA LYS A 224 7.57 -2.85 -12.10
C LYS A 224 8.95 -2.29 -11.76
N LEU A 225 9.95 -3.16 -11.65
CA LEU A 225 11.33 -2.74 -11.39
C LEU A 225 11.88 -1.86 -12.53
N LYS A 226 11.65 -2.26 -13.78
CA LYS A 226 12.03 -1.46 -14.95
C LYS A 226 11.39 -0.07 -14.94
N LEU A 227 10.11 0.02 -14.61
CA LEU A 227 9.39 1.30 -14.55
C LEU A 227 9.94 2.20 -13.42
N GLN A 228 10.37 1.62 -12.30
CA GLN A 228 11.06 2.36 -11.24
C GLN A 228 12.43 2.87 -11.69
N GLU A 229 13.21 2.06 -12.41
CA GLU A 229 14.49 2.46 -12.99
C GLU A 229 14.32 3.61 -13.99
N ASP A 230 13.35 3.51 -14.91
CA ASP A 230 13.04 4.56 -15.88
C ASP A 230 12.61 5.86 -15.20
N ARG A 231 11.80 5.77 -14.13
CA ARG A 231 11.43 6.94 -13.32
C ARG A 231 12.65 7.61 -12.70
N LEU A 232 13.54 6.85 -12.07
CA LEU A 232 14.77 7.38 -11.49
C LEU A 232 15.69 7.99 -12.55
N ALA A 233 15.74 7.38 -13.74
CA ALA A 233 16.51 7.92 -14.86
C ALA A 233 15.96 9.28 -15.34
N LEU A 234 14.64 9.41 -15.45
CA LEU A 234 13.99 10.69 -15.80
C LEU A 234 14.21 11.76 -14.73
N GLU A 235 14.11 11.41 -13.45
CA GLU A 235 14.37 12.34 -12.35
C GLU A 235 15.84 12.84 -12.37
N ARG A 236 16.80 11.95 -12.62
CA ARG A 236 18.22 12.33 -12.80
C ARG A 236 18.43 13.23 -14.01
N ALA A 237 17.82 12.90 -15.15
CA ALA A 237 17.92 13.72 -16.36
C ALA A 237 17.31 15.11 -16.16
N ARG A 238 16.17 15.20 -15.46
CA ARG A 238 15.54 16.48 -15.11
C ARG A 238 16.46 17.33 -14.24
N PHE A 239 17.08 16.75 -13.22
CA PHE A 239 18.02 17.46 -12.36
C PHE A 239 19.24 17.97 -13.14
N GLU A 240 19.76 17.17 -14.06
CA GLU A 240 20.90 17.54 -14.89
C GLU A 240 20.58 18.70 -15.83
N ILE A 241 19.39 18.69 -16.46
CA ILE A 241 18.92 19.80 -17.30
C ILE A 241 18.77 21.07 -16.47
N GLU A 242 18.15 20.98 -15.29
CA GLU A 242 17.96 22.12 -14.37
C GLU A 242 19.30 22.71 -13.92
N ARG A 243 20.29 21.86 -13.66
CA ARG A 243 21.66 22.28 -13.35
C ARG A 243 22.30 23.00 -14.52
N GLN A 244 22.23 22.44 -15.73
CA GLN A 244 22.82 23.04 -16.93
C GLN A 244 22.19 24.39 -17.26
N GLU A 245 20.87 24.53 -17.07
CA GLU A 245 20.16 25.80 -17.26
C GLU A 245 20.67 26.87 -16.28
N ARG A 246 20.84 26.52 -14.99
CA ARG A 246 21.40 27.44 -13.99
C ARG A 246 22.83 27.87 -14.34
N GLU A 247 23.67 26.91 -14.75
CA GLU A 247 25.06 27.20 -15.13
C GLU A 247 25.12 28.11 -16.37
N LEU A 248 24.30 27.85 -17.39
CA LEU A 248 24.19 28.70 -18.58
C LEU A 248 23.68 30.10 -18.25
N ARG A 249 22.66 30.22 -17.40
CA ARG A 249 22.13 31.52 -16.96
C ARG A 249 23.18 32.33 -16.22
N LEU A 250 23.89 31.72 -15.27
CA LEU A 250 24.97 32.38 -14.53
C LEU A 250 26.09 32.82 -15.48
N ARG A 251 26.41 32.01 -16.49
CA ARG A 251 27.42 32.34 -17.51
C ARG A 251 27.00 33.54 -18.36
N SER A 252 25.73 33.58 -18.81
CA SER A 252 25.18 34.73 -19.55
C SER A 252 25.23 36.00 -18.71
N GLU A 253 24.76 35.94 -17.46
CA GLU A 253 24.75 37.08 -16.55
C GLU A 253 26.17 37.62 -16.28
N LYS A 254 27.15 36.72 -16.10
CA LYS A 254 28.56 37.12 -15.98
C LYS A 254 29.07 37.82 -17.24
N GLN A 255 28.73 37.31 -18.42
CA GLN A 255 29.12 37.92 -19.69
C GLN A 255 28.47 39.30 -19.88
N GLU A 256 27.17 39.42 -19.59
CA GLU A 256 26.44 40.69 -19.64
C GLU A 256 27.04 41.73 -18.70
N ARG A 257 27.33 41.35 -17.44
CA ARG A 257 27.99 42.24 -16.47
C ARG A 257 29.38 42.67 -16.93
N ALA A 258 30.15 41.76 -17.52
CA ALA A 258 31.48 42.08 -18.05
C ALA A 258 31.40 43.11 -19.19
N VAL A 259 30.49 42.90 -20.16
CA VAL A 259 30.26 43.84 -21.26
C VAL A 259 29.77 45.19 -20.72
N PHE A 260 28.84 45.19 -19.77
CA PHE A 260 28.31 46.41 -19.15
C PHE A 260 29.41 47.21 -18.45
N MET A 261 30.27 46.55 -17.67
CA MET A 261 31.43 47.19 -17.02
C MET A 261 32.41 47.77 -18.03
N GLU A 262 32.64 47.09 -19.16
CA GLU A 262 33.51 47.59 -20.21
C GLU A 262 32.95 48.86 -20.87
N VAL A 263 31.64 48.91 -21.10
CA VAL A 263 30.96 50.11 -21.61
C VAL A 263 31.10 51.28 -20.61
N ILE A 264 30.87 51.04 -19.32
CA ILE A 264 31.04 52.07 -18.28
C ILE A 264 32.46 52.62 -18.27
N LYS A 265 33.48 51.74 -18.29
CA LYS A 265 34.88 52.18 -18.33
C LYS A 265 35.16 53.08 -19.53
N LYS A 266 34.68 52.69 -20.71
CA LYS A 266 34.86 53.47 -21.94
C LYS A 266 34.19 54.85 -21.86
N VAL A 267 32.98 54.93 -21.30
CA VAL A 267 32.28 56.21 -21.08
C VAL A 267 33.05 57.11 -20.12
N ILE A 268 33.57 56.56 -19.01
CA ILE A 268 34.37 57.30 -18.03
C ILE A 268 35.66 57.83 -18.68
N SER A 269 36.36 57.00 -19.46
CA SER A 269 37.59 57.40 -20.15
C SER A 269 37.34 58.53 -21.16
N ILE A 270 36.27 58.47 -21.95
CA ILE A 270 35.91 59.55 -22.89
C ILE A 270 35.64 60.87 -22.15
N GLY A 271 35.00 60.82 -20.98
CA GLY A 271 34.73 62.00 -20.16
C GLY A 271 35.97 62.60 -19.46
N GLN A 272 37.10 61.90 -19.44
CA GLN A 272 38.37 62.42 -18.91
C GLN A 272 39.29 63.03 -19.97
N GLU A 273 39.02 62.78 -21.26
CA GLU A 273 39.76 63.34 -22.40
C GLU A 273 39.10 64.61 -23.00
N SER A 274 37.94 65.04 -22.46
CA SER A 274 37.21 66.26 -22.84
C SER A 274 37.39 67.37 -21.80
#